data_AF-J4QLS9-F1
#
_entry.id   AF-J4QLS9-F1
#
_cell.length_a   1.000
_cell.length_b   1.000
_cell.length_c   1.000
_cell.angle_alpha   90.00
_cell.angle_beta   90.00
_cell.angle_gamma   90.00
#
_symmetry.space_group_name_H-M   'P 1'
#
loop_
_entity.id
_entity.type
_entity.pdbx_description
1 polymer ?
#
loop_
_entity_poly.entity_id
_entity_poly.type
_entity_poly.pdbx_seq_one_letter_code
_entity_poly.pdbx_strand_id
1 'polypeptide(L)' 'MALHRFQKGELGHWLRLVADNSEPDTAQVDVPDEVAKALVTLRCVQAGPDGRWLITEKGKLALRMEEPGAIHVR' A
#
# COMPACT_ATOMS: atom_id res chain seq x y z
N MET A 1 -17.66 12.01 2.10
CA MET A 1 -16.21 12.24 1.88
C MET A 1 -15.78 11.35 0.73
N ALA A 2 -15.12 11.91 -0.29
CA ALA A 2 -14.56 11.11 -1.38
C ALA A 2 -13.34 10.34 -0.87
N LEU A 3 -13.25 9.06 -1.22
CA LEU A 3 -12.03 8.27 -1.01
C LEU A 3 -10.96 8.79 -1.98
N HIS A 4 -9.68 8.80 -1.57
CA HIS A 4 -8.58 9.12 -2.47
C HIS A 4 -8.67 8.26 -3.73
N ARG A 5 -8.54 8.89 -4.90
CA ARG A 5 -8.61 8.20 -6.19
C ARG A 5 -7.20 8.01 -6.72
N PHE A 6 -6.69 6.79 -6.60
CA PHE A 6 -5.36 6.43 -7.09
C PHE A 6 -5.23 6.61 -8.60
N GLN A 7 -4.15 7.26 -9.02
CA GLN A 7 -3.66 7.29 -10.38
C GLN A 7 -2.94 5.98 -10.74
N LYS A 8 -2.68 5.76 -12.03
CA LYS A 8 -1.95 4.57 -12.50
C LYS A 8 -0.58 4.49 -11.83
N GLY A 9 -0.26 3.36 -11.20
CA GLY A 9 1.01 3.13 -10.49
C GLY A 9 1.09 3.77 -9.10
N GLU A 10 0.17 4.66 -8.75
CA GLU A 10 0.17 5.34 -7.46
C GLU A 10 -0.15 4.37 -6.32
N LEU A 11 -1.08 3.45 -6.54
CA LEU A 11 -1.41 2.41 -5.56
C LEU A 11 -0.18 1.53 -5.27
N GLY A 12 0.51 1.06 -6.32
CA GLY A 12 1.72 0.26 -6.17
C GLY A 12 2.84 1.02 -5.44
N HIS A 13 3.03 2.30 -5.76
CA HIS A 13 3.99 3.16 -5.06
C HIS A 13 3.74 3.22 -3.55
N TRP A 14 2.51 3.53 -3.14
CA TRP A 14 2.17 3.64 -1.72
C TRP A 14 2.23 2.30 -0.99
N LEU A 15 1.83 1.20 -1.63
CA LEU A 15 1.93 -0.13 -1.03
C LEU A 15 3.38 -0.56 -0.83
N ARG A 16 4.27 -0.22 -1.76
CA ARG A 16 5.71 -0.48 -1.61
C ARG A 16 6.30 0.32 -0.46
N LEU A 17 5.99 1.61 -0.37
CA LEU A 17 6.42 2.47 0.73
C LEU A 17 5.93 1.96 2.09
N VAL A 18 4.67 1.50 2.21
CA VAL A 18 4.17 0.90 3.46
C VAL A 18 4.88 -0.42 3.79
N ALA A 19 5.19 -1.24 2.78
CA ALA A 19 5.96 -2.48 2.97
C ALA A 19 7.38 -2.17 3.48
N ASP A 20 8.05 -1.20 2.88
CA ASP A 20 9.40 -0.77 3.25
C ASP A 20 9.43 -0.17 4.67
N ASN A 21 8.43 0.63 5.03
CA ASN A 21 8.25 1.19 6.39
C ASN A 21 8.03 0.11 7.48
N SER A 22 7.64 -1.11 7.09
CA SER A 22 7.43 -2.23 8.02
C SER A 22 8.75 -2.92 8.40
N GLU A 23 9.84 -2.68 7.66
CA GLU A 23 11.15 -3.25 7.96
C GLU A 23 11.86 -2.49 9.10
N PRO A 24 12.58 -3.20 9.98
CA PRO A 24 13.46 -2.56 10.96
C PRO A 24 14.61 -1.84 10.24
N ASP A 25 14.99 -0.66 10.73
CA ASP A 25 16.02 0.24 10.17
C ASP A 25 15.69 1.02 8.89
N THR A 26 14.47 0.91 8.35
CA THR A 26 14.04 1.77 7.22
C THR A 26 13.54 3.13 7.71
N ALA A 27 13.94 4.20 7.03
CA ALA A 27 13.43 5.54 7.29
C ALA A 27 11.91 5.56 7.03
N GLN A 28 11.14 5.91 8.05
CA GLN A 28 9.69 5.99 7.91
C GLN A 28 9.33 7.18 7.04
N VAL A 29 8.65 6.89 5.93
CA VAL A 29 8.06 7.92 5.09
C VAL A 29 6.59 8.09 5.47
N ASP A 30 6.17 9.33 5.70
CA ASP A 30 4.78 9.64 6.02
C ASP A 30 3.86 9.31 4.85
N VAL A 31 2.74 8.67 5.16
CA VAL A 31 1.66 8.40 4.21
C VAL A 31 0.54 9.42 4.48
N PRO A 32 0.12 10.22 3.48
CA PRO A 32 -0.96 11.18 3.66
C PRO A 32 -2.25 10.51 4.18
N ASP A 33 -2.99 11.20 5.05
CA ASP A 33 -4.16 10.65 5.73
C ASP A 33 -5.24 10.14 4.75
N GLU A 34 -5.49 10.86 3.66
CA GLU A 34 -6.44 10.44 2.63
C GLU A 34 -6.01 9.14 1.92
N VAL A 35 -4.70 8.96 1.72
CA VAL A 35 -4.12 7.75 1.13
C VAL A 35 -4.21 6.59 2.13
N ALA A 36 -3.79 6.80 3.37
CA ALA A 36 -3.88 5.79 4.43
C ALA A 36 -5.33 5.30 4.61
N LYS A 37 -6.30 6.23 4.67
CA LYS A 37 -7.73 5.92 4.76
C LYS A 37 -8.22 5.12 3.55
N ALA A 38 -7.76 5.45 2.35
CA ALA A 38 -8.10 4.68 1.15
C ALA A 38 -7.51 3.26 1.17
N LEU A 39 -6.24 3.11 1.58
CA LEU A 39 -5.58 1.80 1.71
C LEU A 39 -6.25 0.91 2.75
N VAL A 40 -6.67 1.47 3.88
CA VAL A 40 -7.45 0.76 4.92
C VAL A 40 -8.81 0.35 4.39
N THR A 41 -9.50 1.25 3.68
CA THR A 41 -10.81 0.96 3.08
C THR A 41 -10.72 -0.17 2.04
N LEU A 42 -9.64 -0.18 1.27
CA LEU A 42 -9.32 -1.27 0.34
C LEU A 42 -8.76 -2.51 1.03
N ARG A 43 -8.60 -2.51 2.36
CA ARG A 43 -8.02 -3.60 3.18
C ARG A 43 -6.61 -4.01 2.76
N CYS A 44 -5.86 -3.10 2.17
CA CYS A 44 -4.48 -3.35 1.77
C CYS A 44 -3.49 -3.18 2.93
N VAL A 45 -3.87 -2.41 3.95
CA VAL A 45 -3.06 -2.17 5.15
C VAL A 45 -3.90 -2.27 6.42
N GLN A 46 -3.24 -2.45 7.56
CA GLN A 46 -3.85 -2.47 8.89
C GLN A 46 -2.91 -1.82 9.92
N ALA A 47 -3.46 -1.38 11.06
CA ALA A 47 -2.66 -0.82 12.13
C ALA A 47 -1.77 -1.92 12.77
N GLY A 48 -0.49 -1.62 12.92
CA GLY A 48 0.50 -2.43 13.62
C GLY A 48 0.70 -2.00 15.07
N PRO A 49 1.50 -2.77 15.84
CA PRO A 49 1.67 -2.57 17.28
C PRO A 49 2.33 -1.23 17.66
N ASP A 50 3.10 -0.62 16.76
CA ASP A 50 3.86 0.61 17.03
C ASP A 50 3.27 1.84 16.33
N GLY A 51 1.98 1.82 15.99
CA GLY A 51 1.33 2.87 15.19
C GLY A 51 1.73 2.87 13.71
N ARG A 52 2.55 1.90 13.28
CA ARG A 52 2.95 1.70 11.89
C ARG A 52 1.84 1.02 11.09
N TRP A 53 1.73 1.35 9.81
CA TRP A 53 0.89 0.57 8.89
C TRP A 53 1.59 -0.72 8.49
N LEU A 54 0.89 -1.84 8.59
CA LEU A 54 1.35 -3.15 8.11
C LEU A 54 0.60 -3.53 6.84
N ILE A 55 1.33 -3.96 5.82
CA ILE A 55 0.72 -4.48 4.58
C ILE A 55 0.04 -5.83 4.84
N THR A 56 -1.20 -5.98 4.36
CA THR A 56 -1.95 -7.25 4.45
C THR A 56 -1.58 -8.18 3.29
N GLU A 57 -2.00 -9.45 3.35
CA GLU A 57 -1.87 -10.36 2.21
C GLU A 57 -2.59 -9.85 0.95
N LYS A 58 -3.74 -9.18 1.13
CA LYS A 58 -4.43 -8.51 0.01
C LYS A 58 -3.59 -7.36 -0.55
N GLY A 59 -2.96 -6.56 0.32
CA GLY A 59 -2.06 -5.49 -0.10
C GLY A 59 -0.87 -6.03 -0.90
N LYS A 60 -0.26 -7.12 -0.45
CA LYS A 60 0.82 -7.81 -1.17
C LYS A 60 0.36 -8.31 -2.54
N LEU A 61 -0.83 -8.89 -2.64
CA LEU A 61 -1.40 -9.31 -3.92
C LEU A 61 -1.63 -8.11 -4.85
N ALA A 62 -2.24 -7.04 -4.35
CA ALA A 62 -2.47 -5.82 -5.13
C ALA A 62 -1.15 -5.21 -5.64
N LEU A 63 -0.09 -5.21 -4.82
CA LEU A 63 1.24 -4.76 -5.22
C LEU A 63 1.81 -5.60 -6.36
N ARG A 64 1.67 -6.93 -6.30
CA ARG A 64 2.09 -7.83 -7.39
C ARG A 64 1.29 -7.58 -8.66
N MET A 65 -0.01 -7.30 -8.55
CA MET A 65 -0.88 -7.04 -9.70
C MET A 65 -0.54 -5.75 -10.45
N GLU A 66 0.10 -4.79 -9.79
CA GLU A 66 0.62 -3.56 -10.43
C GLU A 66 1.94 -3.80 -11.19
N GLU A 67 2.58 -4.97 -11.03
CA GLU A 67 3.83 -5.26 -11.75
C GLU A 67 3.57 -5.50 -13.24
N PRO A 68 4.45 -5.00 -14.14
CA PRO A 68 4.26 -5.12 -15.59
C PRO A 68 4.04 -6.55 -16.11
N GLY A 69 4.49 -7.57 -15.36
CA GLY A 69 4.34 -8.99 -15.69
C GLY A 69 3.09 -9.69 -15.13
N ALA A 70 2.26 -9.00 -14.34
CA ALA A 70 1.07 -9.61 -13.73
C ALA A 70 -0.11 -9.78 -14.70
N ILE A 71 -0.02 -9.19 -15.89
CA ILE A 71 -0.95 -9.44 -16.99
C ILE A 71 -0.46 -10.67 -17.74
N HIS A 72 -1.20 -11.77 -17.65
CA HIS A 72 -1.00 -12.94 -18.50
C HIS A 72 -1.07 -12.51 -19.98
N VAL A 73 0.06 -12.58 -20.66
CA VAL A 73 0.10 -12.61 -22.13
C VAL A 73 -0.54 -13.94 -22.53
N ARG A 74 -1.65 -13.87 -23.27
CA ARG A 74 -2.24 -15.03 -23.92
C ARG A 74 -1.33 -15.55 -25.02
#